data_AF-A0A2U1PI83-F1
#
_entry.id   AF-A0A2U1PI83-F1
#
_cell.length_a   1.000
_cell.length_b   1.000
_cell.length_c   1.000
_cell.angle_alpha   90.00
_cell.angle_beta   90.00
_cell.angle_gamma   90.00
#
_symmetry.space_group_name_H-M   'P 1'
#
loop_
_entity.id
_entity.type
_entity.pdbx_description
1 polymer ?
#
loop_
_entity_poly.entity_id
_entity_poly.type
_entity_poly.pdbx_seq_one_letter_code
_entity_poly.pdbx_strand_id
1 'polypeptide(L)'
;MIFTVHNANKETKNQSYAEILQRSVVLQNAYTAIFDFMTLIVERCFQLNDPSASFLLPGIMNFVEWPACFQDVVGPTEMEEKQATARSLFWNHFVSFLNEILSEMVDGNEDETCFVNMSRYDEGEIASRLALPEDIKLMGFLPLAPAHLILDFSRTNYFGGDGGNKEKNARVQRILAAGKALTTRVRVGHQGIYFDSKFISFSLVLSHSNQ
;
A
#
# COMPACT_ATOMS: atom_id res chain seq x y z
N MET A 1 -12.54 1.43 6.97
CA MET A 1 -11.91 2.76 7.08
C MET A 1 -11.61 3.38 5.71
N ILE A 2 -11.04 2.64 4.73
CA ILE A 2 -10.86 3.12 3.34
C ILE A 2 -12.16 3.69 2.76
N PHE A 3 -13.29 2.99 2.96
CA PHE A 3 -14.62 3.46 2.55
C PHE A 3 -14.97 4.85 3.11
N THR A 4 -14.69 5.08 4.39
CA THR A 4 -14.96 6.35 5.07
C THR A 4 -14.15 7.48 4.44
N VAL A 5 -12.84 7.27 4.24
CA VAL A 5 -11.98 8.26 3.60
C VAL A 5 -12.44 8.53 2.18
N HIS A 6 -12.68 7.48 1.39
CA HIS A 6 -13.11 7.62 0.00
C HIS A 6 -14.41 8.42 -0.12
N ASN A 7 -15.42 8.14 0.71
CA ASN A 7 -16.68 8.87 0.66
C ASN A 7 -16.58 10.29 1.22
N ALA A 8 -15.80 10.49 2.30
CA ALA A 8 -15.53 11.82 2.81
C ALA A 8 -14.69 12.65 1.81
N ASN A 9 -13.95 12.02 0.91
CA ASN A 9 -13.19 12.71 -0.12
C ASN A 9 -14.00 13.02 -1.40
N LYS A 10 -15.23 12.53 -1.54
CA LYS A 10 -16.08 12.85 -2.70
C LYS A 10 -16.62 14.28 -2.64
N GLU A 11 -16.30 15.08 -3.65
CA GLU A 11 -16.96 16.38 -3.83
C GLU A 11 -18.40 16.19 -4.29
N THR A 12 -19.34 16.83 -3.60
CA THR A 12 -20.72 16.94 -4.08
C THR A 12 -20.98 18.37 -4.54
N LYS A 13 -21.71 18.52 -5.65
CA LYS A 13 -22.11 19.84 -6.14
C LYS A 13 -23.09 20.47 -5.14
N ASN A 14 -23.04 21.80 -5.00
CA ASN A 14 -23.94 22.61 -4.15
C ASN A 14 -23.81 22.38 -2.63
N GLN A 15 -22.61 22.10 -2.11
CA GLN A 15 -22.39 22.01 -0.66
C GLN A 15 -22.46 23.41 0.00
N SER A 16 -23.12 23.48 1.15
CA SER A 16 -23.03 24.62 2.06
C SER A 16 -21.65 24.68 2.74
N TYR A 17 -21.27 25.86 3.23
CA TYR A 17 -20.01 26.04 3.96
C TYR A 17 -19.90 25.13 5.20
N ALA A 18 -21.00 24.93 5.92
CA ALA A 18 -21.03 24.03 7.08
C ALA A 18 -20.75 22.57 6.69
N GLU A 19 -21.30 22.10 5.56
CA GLU A 19 -21.05 20.74 5.05
C GLU A 19 -19.59 20.57 4.61
N ILE A 20 -18.99 21.60 3.98
CA ILE A 20 -17.58 21.60 3.61
C ILE A 20 -16.68 21.47 4.85
N LEU A 21 -16.95 22.29 5.89
CA LEU A 21 -16.20 22.24 7.14
C LEU A 21 -16.33 20.89 7.84
N GLN A 22 -17.56 20.37 7.98
CA GLN A 22 -17.79 19.08 8.62
C GLN A 22 -17.10 17.94 7.86
N ARG A 23 -17.17 17.96 6.52
CA ARG A 23 -16.50 16.98 5.66
C ARG A 23 -14.98 17.03 5.84
N SER A 24 -14.38 18.21 5.92
CA SER A 24 -12.95 18.38 6.17
C SER A 24 -12.53 17.72 7.50
N VAL A 25 -13.26 18.00 8.59
CA VAL A 25 -13.00 17.41 9.91
C VAL A 25 -13.17 15.88 9.91
N VAL A 26 -14.20 15.36 9.23
CA VAL A 26 -14.41 13.92 9.11
C VAL A 26 -13.28 13.27 8.30
N LEU A 27 -12.87 13.89 7.20
CA LEU A 27 -11.81 13.38 6.33
C LEU A 27 -10.46 13.29 7.08
N GLN A 28 -10.12 14.36 7.79
CA GLN A 28 -8.95 14.46 8.65
C GLN A 28 -8.94 13.37 9.73
N ASN A 29 -10.02 13.24 10.50
CA ASN A 29 -10.12 12.20 11.53
C ASN A 29 -10.08 10.79 10.93
N ALA A 30 -10.69 10.57 9.77
CA ALA A 30 -10.67 9.29 9.08
C ALA A 30 -9.26 8.91 8.61
N TYR A 31 -8.49 9.89 8.10
CA TYR A 31 -7.09 9.69 7.75
C TYR A 31 -6.23 9.41 8.99
N THR A 32 -6.32 10.22 10.03
CA THR A 32 -5.55 9.99 11.27
C THR A 32 -5.83 8.59 11.80
N ALA A 33 -7.10 8.22 11.95
CA ALA A 33 -7.48 6.93 12.48
C ALA A 33 -6.99 5.75 11.61
N ILE A 34 -7.08 5.84 10.27
CA ILE A 34 -6.67 4.72 9.42
C ILE A 34 -5.15 4.56 9.43
N PHE A 35 -4.38 5.65 9.43
CA PHE A 35 -2.92 5.57 9.48
C PHE A 35 -2.42 5.10 10.85
N ASP A 36 -3.02 5.56 11.96
CA ASP A 36 -2.71 5.05 13.29
C ASP A 36 -3.01 3.55 13.41
N PHE A 37 -4.19 3.12 12.96
CA PHE A 37 -4.56 1.71 12.97
C PHE A 37 -3.63 0.87 12.10
N MET A 38 -3.33 1.32 10.89
CA MET A 38 -2.45 0.58 9.98
C MET A 38 -0.99 0.55 10.47
N THR A 39 -0.55 1.55 11.23
CA THR A 39 0.77 1.54 11.91
C THR A 39 0.83 0.37 12.88
N LEU A 40 -0.17 0.23 13.75
CA LEU A 40 -0.26 -0.90 14.69
C LEU A 40 -0.30 -2.24 13.96
N ILE A 41 -1.04 -2.33 12.85
CA ILE A 41 -1.11 -3.56 12.05
C ILE A 41 0.26 -3.94 11.47
N VAL A 42 1.00 -2.98 10.92
CA VAL A 42 2.36 -3.20 10.40
C VAL A 42 3.32 -3.60 11.51
N GLU A 43 3.30 -2.90 12.65
CA GLU A 43 4.13 -3.26 13.81
C GLU A 43 3.88 -4.68 14.30
N ARG A 44 2.61 -5.11 14.35
CA ARG A 44 2.28 -6.48 14.75
C ARG A 44 2.75 -7.53 13.75
N CYS A 45 2.74 -7.22 12.46
CA CYS A 45 3.32 -8.12 11.45
C CYS A 45 4.83 -8.20 11.59
N PHE A 46 5.48 -7.06 11.77
CA PHE A 46 6.93 -6.94 11.90
C PHE A 46 7.50 -7.67 13.13
N GLN A 47 6.70 -7.83 14.19
CA GLN A 47 7.08 -8.58 15.40
C GLN A 47 7.06 -10.10 15.24
N LEU A 48 6.58 -10.63 14.09
CA LEU A 48 6.55 -12.07 13.83
C LEU A 48 7.91 -12.56 13.33
N ASN A 49 8.19 -13.86 13.51
CA ASN A 49 9.40 -14.50 12.98
C ASN A 49 9.43 -14.56 11.45
N ASP A 50 8.25 -14.61 10.82
CA ASP A 50 8.06 -14.52 9.37
C ASP A 50 6.92 -13.50 9.15
N PRO A 51 7.23 -12.21 8.94
CA PRO A 51 6.22 -11.18 8.68
C PRO A 51 5.42 -11.46 7.39
N SER A 52 6.00 -12.17 6.42
CA SER A 52 5.30 -12.57 5.19
C SER A 52 4.20 -13.61 5.45
N ALA A 53 4.29 -14.41 6.52
CA ALA A 53 3.26 -15.38 6.89
C ALA A 53 2.10 -14.79 7.71
N SER A 54 2.11 -13.49 7.98
CA SER A 54 1.07 -12.83 8.80
C SER A 54 -0.33 -12.92 8.19
N PHE A 55 -1.32 -13.29 9.00
CA PHE A 55 -2.74 -13.23 8.59
C PHE A 55 -3.23 -11.79 8.36
N LEU A 56 -2.47 -10.78 8.79
CA LEU A 56 -2.75 -9.36 8.59
C LEU A 56 -2.20 -8.83 7.25
N LEU A 57 -1.34 -9.60 6.58
CA LEU A 57 -0.71 -9.21 5.30
C LEU A 57 -1.73 -8.82 4.22
N PRO A 58 -2.88 -9.52 4.04
CA PRO A 58 -3.93 -9.08 3.12
C PRO A 58 -4.43 -7.65 3.40
N GLY A 59 -4.56 -7.28 4.68
CA GLY A 59 -5.02 -5.94 5.07
C GLY A 59 -3.99 -4.86 4.74
N ILE A 60 -2.71 -5.15 4.96
CA ILE A 60 -1.59 -4.26 4.59
C ILE A 60 -1.57 -4.08 3.07
N MET A 61 -1.59 -5.18 2.30
CA MET A 61 -1.59 -5.16 0.83
C MET A 61 -2.70 -4.26 0.27
N ASN A 62 -3.95 -4.52 0.64
CA ASN A 62 -5.09 -3.72 0.19
C ASN A 62 -4.96 -2.25 0.60
N PHE A 63 -4.44 -1.97 1.79
CA PHE A 63 -4.26 -0.60 2.26
C PHE A 63 -3.21 0.17 1.47
N VAL A 64 -2.09 -0.46 1.07
CA VAL A 64 -1.00 0.24 0.37
C VAL A 64 -1.22 0.32 -1.14
N GLU A 65 -1.96 -0.62 -1.72
CA GLU A 65 -2.39 -0.55 -3.13
C GLU A 65 -3.37 0.59 -3.37
N TRP A 66 -4.23 0.89 -2.40
CA TRP A 66 -5.18 2.00 -2.51
C TRP A 66 -4.52 3.36 -2.82
N PRO A 67 -3.59 3.90 -2.01
CA PRO A 67 -2.87 5.13 -2.35
C PRO A 67 -1.86 4.93 -3.49
N ALA A 68 -1.37 3.71 -3.73
CA ALA A 68 -0.48 3.45 -4.87
C ALA A 68 -1.19 3.68 -6.20
N CYS A 69 -2.50 3.42 -6.28
CA CYS A 69 -3.29 3.60 -7.49
C CYS A 69 -4.14 4.88 -7.53
N PHE A 70 -4.26 5.65 -6.44
CA PHE A 70 -5.11 6.84 -6.35
C PHE A 70 -4.32 8.14 -6.15
N GLN A 71 -4.31 9.03 -7.14
CA GLN A 71 -3.51 10.27 -7.14
C GLN A 71 -3.97 11.31 -6.10
N ASP A 72 -5.27 11.38 -5.79
CA ASP A 72 -5.84 12.41 -4.89
C ASP A 72 -5.65 12.12 -3.39
N VAL A 73 -5.11 10.96 -3.00
CA VAL A 73 -4.88 10.59 -1.59
C VAL A 73 -3.56 11.17 -1.04
N VAL A 74 -2.74 11.71 -1.94
CA VAL A 74 -1.33 12.02 -1.68
C VAL A 74 -0.96 13.50 -1.94
N GLY A 75 -1.96 14.34 -2.23
CA GLY A 75 -1.77 15.77 -2.50
C GLY A 75 -1.36 16.60 -1.26
N PRO A 76 -0.60 17.69 -1.45
CA PRO A 76 -0.15 18.59 -0.39
C PRO A 76 -1.25 19.63 -0.09
N THR A 77 -2.38 19.19 0.45
CA THR A 77 -3.25 20.12 1.17
C THR A 77 -2.61 20.36 2.54
N GLU A 78 -2.64 21.58 3.07
CA GLU A 78 -2.18 21.87 4.44
C GLU A 78 -2.78 20.84 5.40
N MET A 79 -1.93 19.90 5.81
CA MET A 79 -2.35 18.74 6.58
C MET A 79 -2.21 19.09 8.06
N GLU A 80 -3.26 18.85 8.84
CA GLU A 80 -3.17 19.05 10.28
C GLU A 80 -2.07 18.17 10.87
N GLU A 81 -1.40 18.72 11.88
CA GLU A 81 -0.31 18.10 12.61
C GLU A 81 -0.59 16.64 13.02
N LYS A 82 -1.81 16.33 13.50
CA LYS A 82 -2.16 14.96 13.91
C LYS A 82 -2.17 13.98 12.74
N GLN A 83 -2.82 14.37 11.64
CA GLN A 83 -2.84 13.57 10.43
C GLN A 83 -1.44 13.41 9.84
N ALA A 84 -0.63 14.48 9.86
CA ALA A 84 0.75 14.46 9.41
C ALA A 84 1.62 13.49 10.23
N THR A 85 1.44 13.52 11.56
CA THR A 85 2.13 12.63 12.49
C THR A 85 1.74 11.18 12.26
N ALA A 86 0.45 10.87 12.18
CA ALA A 86 -0.05 9.51 11.94
C ALA A 86 0.49 8.92 10.62
N ARG A 87 0.45 9.72 9.54
CA ARG A 87 1.03 9.31 8.24
C ARG A 87 2.53 9.07 8.35
N SER A 88 3.26 9.99 8.97
CA SER A 88 4.70 9.86 9.13
C SER A 88 5.09 8.59 9.88
N LEU A 89 4.43 8.32 11.02
CA LEU A 89 4.62 7.09 11.78
C LEU A 89 4.39 5.86 10.90
N PHE A 90 3.24 5.80 10.23
CA PHE A 90 2.94 4.67 9.33
C PHE A 90 4.03 4.45 8.28
N TRP A 91 4.45 5.49 7.56
CA TRP A 91 5.43 5.33 6.48
C TRP A 91 6.81 4.92 6.97
N ASN A 92 7.24 5.41 8.15
CA ASN A 92 8.48 4.95 8.78
C ASN A 92 8.42 3.44 9.08
N HIS A 93 7.36 2.99 9.75
CA HIS A 93 7.16 1.57 10.06
C HIS A 93 7.01 0.71 8.80
N PHE A 94 6.31 1.22 7.78
CA PHE A 94 6.10 0.52 6.53
C PHE A 94 7.41 0.35 5.75
N VAL A 95 8.31 1.35 5.74
CA VAL A 95 9.64 1.22 5.11
C VAL A 95 10.48 0.15 5.81
N SER A 96 10.50 0.14 7.14
CA SER A 96 11.18 -0.93 7.90
C SER A 96 10.60 -2.30 7.57
N PHE A 97 9.27 -2.40 7.52
CA PHE A 97 8.58 -3.63 7.14
C PHE A 97 8.89 -4.10 5.72
N LEU A 98 8.94 -3.18 4.74
CA LEU A 98 9.31 -3.51 3.36
C LEU A 98 10.71 -4.10 3.26
N ASN A 99 11.67 -3.58 4.03
CA ASN A 99 13.03 -4.10 4.04
C ASN A 99 13.12 -5.50 4.66
N GLU A 100 12.35 -5.76 5.71
CA GLU A 100 12.31 -7.09 6.35
C GLU A 100 11.77 -8.16 5.41
N ILE A 101 10.60 -7.94 4.81
CA ILE A 101 10.00 -8.91 3.87
C ILE A 101 10.84 -9.07 2.60
N LEU A 102 11.62 -8.04 2.24
CA LEU A 102 12.55 -8.09 1.12
C LEU A 102 13.78 -8.93 1.44
N SER A 103 14.32 -8.81 2.66
CA SER A 103 15.44 -9.65 3.14
C SER A 103 15.06 -11.12 3.14
N GLU A 104 13.89 -11.46 3.70
CA GLU A 104 13.40 -12.86 3.73
C GLU A 104 13.19 -13.45 2.32
N MET A 105 12.73 -12.62 1.38
CA MET A 105 12.60 -13.05 -0.02
C MET A 105 13.95 -13.29 -0.70
N VAL A 106 14.97 -12.47 -0.40
CA VAL A 106 16.31 -12.63 -0.99
C VAL A 106 17.01 -13.85 -0.40
N ASP A 107 16.88 -14.07 0.91
CA ASP A 107 17.50 -15.22 1.60
C ASP A 107 16.84 -16.57 1.23
N GLY A 108 15.57 -16.55 0.81
CA GLY A 108 14.77 -17.75 0.53
C GLY A 108 14.65 -18.16 -0.94
N ASN A 109 15.14 -17.36 -1.91
CA ASN A 109 14.90 -17.58 -3.34
C ASN A 109 16.22 -17.56 -4.12
N GLU A 110 16.61 -18.71 -4.71
CA GLU A 110 17.83 -18.85 -5.53
C GLU A 110 17.76 -18.08 -6.88
N ASP A 111 16.59 -17.53 -7.22
CA ASP A 111 16.31 -16.90 -8.51
C ASP A 111 16.32 -15.36 -8.39
N GLU A 112 17.53 -14.78 -8.43
CA GLU A 112 17.79 -13.33 -8.40
C GLU A 112 17.05 -12.53 -9.50
N THR A 113 16.51 -13.22 -10.51
CA THR A 113 15.87 -12.63 -11.69
C THR A 113 14.51 -11.97 -11.40
N CYS A 114 13.84 -12.30 -10.29
CA CYS A 114 12.54 -11.70 -9.91
C CYS A 114 12.66 -10.25 -9.39
N PHE A 115 13.82 -9.83 -8.85
CA PHE A 115 13.95 -8.52 -8.21
C PHE A 115 14.15 -7.37 -9.21
N VAL A 116 14.72 -7.68 -10.37
CA VAL A 116 15.17 -6.69 -11.37
C VAL A 116 14.00 -6.09 -12.16
N ASN A 117 12.89 -6.81 -12.32
CA ASN A 117 11.82 -6.40 -13.23
C ASN A 117 10.60 -5.70 -12.57
N MET A 118 10.66 -5.47 -11.26
CA MET A 118 9.58 -4.82 -10.48
C MET A 118 9.62 -3.28 -10.53
N SER A 119 10.43 -2.67 -11.41
CA SER A 119 10.63 -1.22 -11.47
C SER A 119 9.40 -0.45 -11.99
N ARG A 120 8.40 -1.16 -12.51
CA ARG A 120 7.13 -0.60 -12.93
C ARG A 120 6.01 -1.54 -12.51
N TYR A 121 4.85 -0.96 -12.22
CA TYR A 121 3.56 -1.65 -12.20
C TYR A 121 3.17 -2.00 -13.66
N ASP A 122 4.08 -2.68 -14.37
CA ASP A 122 4.06 -2.91 -15.82
C ASP A 122 4.00 -4.41 -16.10
N GLU A 123 3.41 -4.70 -17.24
CA GLU A 123 2.63 -5.84 -17.68
C GLU A 123 3.23 -7.27 -17.62
N GLY A 124 4.39 -7.48 -17.01
CA GLY A 124 5.22 -8.68 -17.24
C GLY A 124 5.04 -9.86 -16.30
N GLU A 125 4.72 -9.66 -15.02
CA GLU A 125 4.64 -10.79 -14.07
C GLU A 125 3.23 -11.40 -14.01
N ILE A 126 3.07 -12.57 -14.63
CA ILE A 126 1.79 -13.30 -14.69
C ILE A 126 1.33 -13.77 -13.30
N ALA A 127 2.26 -13.97 -12.35
CA ALA A 127 1.96 -14.43 -11.00
C ALA A 127 1.32 -13.34 -10.11
N SER A 128 1.77 -12.08 -10.25
CA SER A 128 1.24 -10.95 -9.47
C SER A 128 -0.15 -10.48 -9.93
N ARG A 129 -0.58 -10.94 -11.12
CA ARG A 129 -1.89 -10.65 -11.70
C ARG A 129 -3.00 -11.59 -11.23
N LEU A 130 -2.70 -12.63 -10.48
CA LEU A 130 -3.76 -13.54 -10.01
C LEU A 130 -4.57 -12.85 -8.90
N ALA A 131 -5.90 -12.84 -9.06
CA ALA A 131 -6.80 -12.37 -8.00
C ALA A 131 -6.73 -13.33 -6.81
N LEU A 132 -6.31 -12.81 -5.66
CA LEU A 132 -6.27 -13.52 -4.38
C LEU A 132 -7.67 -13.57 -3.74
N PRO A 133 -7.90 -14.45 -2.75
CA PRO A 133 -9.20 -14.56 -2.08
C PRO A 133 -9.73 -13.24 -1.50
N GLU A 134 -8.85 -12.36 -1.03
CA GLU A 134 -9.21 -11.01 -0.56
C GLU A 134 -9.67 -10.06 -1.69
N ASP A 135 -9.10 -10.15 -2.90
CA ASP A 135 -9.52 -9.31 -4.04
C ASP A 135 -10.92 -9.72 -4.51
N ILE A 136 -11.19 -11.03 -4.54
CA ILE A 136 -12.51 -11.57 -4.89
C ILE A 136 -13.57 -11.05 -3.90
N LYS A 137 -13.26 -11.03 -2.60
CA LYS A 137 -14.14 -10.50 -1.56
C LYS A 137 -14.37 -8.99 -1.67
N LEU A 138 -13.39 -8.27 -2.21
CA LEU A 138 -13.45 -6.82 -2.38
C LEU A 138 -13.84 -6.41 -3.81
N MET A 139 -14.27 -7.36 -4.65
CA MET A 139 -14.75 -7.05 -5.99
C MET A 139 -15.92 -6.06 -5.93
N GLY A 140 -15.87 -5.03 -6.77
CA GLY A 140 -16.85 -3.93 -6.76
C GLY A 140 -16.60 -2.87 -5.67
N PHE A 141 -15.58 -3.03 -4.81
CA PHE A 141 -15.17 -1.99 -3.88
C PHE A 141 -14.43 -0.86 -4.62
N LEU A 142 -15.19 0.20 -4.95
CA LEU A 142 -14.73 1.31 -5.79
C LEU A 142 -13.35 1.90 -5.42
N PRO A 143 -12.96 2.06 -4.14
CA PRO A 143 -11.62 2.58 -3.80
C PRO A 143 -10.45 1.73 -4.30
N LEU A 144 -10.66 0.42 -4.49
CA LEU A 144 -9.65 -0.52 -4.98
C LEU A 144 -9.84 -0.88 -6.46
N ALA A 145 -10.85 -0.30 -7.13
CA ALA A 145 -11.10 -0.60 -8.54
C ALA A 145 -9.85 -0.43 -9.43
N PRO A 146 -9.02 0.63 -9.27
CA PRO A 146 -7.79 0.76 -10.04
C PRO A 146 -6.79 -0.40 -9.86
N ALA A 147 -6.65 -0.91 -8.63
CA ALA A 147 -5.76 -2.04 -8.34
C ALA A 147 -6.34 -3.36 -8.91
N HIS A 148 -7.66 -3.52 -8.89
CA HIS A 148 -8.33 -4.72 -9.41
C HIS A 148 -8.36 -4.80 -10.94
N LEU A 149 -8.19 -3.68 -11.67
CA LEU A 149 -8.26 -3.67 -13.15
C LEU A 149 -7.22 -4.57 -13.82
N ILE A 150 -6.08 -4.78 -13.17
CA ILE A 150 -4.98 -5.59 -13.72
C ILE A 150 -5.05 -7.07 -13.30
N LEU A 151 -6.02 -7.46 -12.47
CA LEU A 151 -6.12 -8.80 -11.90
C LEU A 151 -6.98 -9.73 -12.78
N ASP A 152 -6.53 -10.97 -12.91
CA ASP A 152 -7.25 -12.08 -13.53
C ASP A 152 -8.12 -12.80 -12.49
N PHE A 153 -9.43 -12.53 -12.56
CA PHE A 153 -10.45 -13.16 -11.71
C PHE A 153 -10.99 -14.49 -12.27
N SER A 154 -10.55 -14.92 -13.46
CA SER A 154 -11.08 -16.14 -14.11
C SER A 154 -10.53 -17.44 -13.52
N ARG A 155 -9.43 -17.36 -12.76
CA ARG A 155 -8.66 -18.53 -12.29
C ARG A 155 -8.97 -18.89 -10.84
N THR A 156 -10.11 -19.53 -10.59
CA THR A 156 -10.57 -19.87 -9.23
C THR A 156 -9.96 -21.15 -8.63
N ASN A 157 -9.21 -21.95 -9.40
CA ASN A 157 -8.87 -23.34 -9.04
C ASN A 157 -7.43 -23.56 -8.54
N TYR A 158 -6.61 -22.52 -8.31
CA TYR A 158 -5.22 -22.68 -7.85
C TYR A 158 -5.04 -22.89 -6.34
N PHE A 159 -6.11 -22.74 -5.55
CA PHE A 159 -6.01 -22.59 -4.09
C PHE A 159 -6.02 -23.90 -3.29
N GLY A 160 -6.04 -25.07 -3.96
CA GLY A 160 -6.09 -26.38 -3.31
C GLY A 160 -4.79 -27.18 -3.48
N GLY A 161 -3.88 -27.13 -2.51
CA GLY A 161 -2.78 -28.10 -2.38
C GLY A 161 -1.41 -27.51 -2.04
N ASP A 162 -1.05 -26.40 -2.69
CA ASP A 162 0.23 -25.65 -2.53
C ASP A 162 -0.02 -24.12 -2.50
N GLY A 163 -1.30 -23.74 -2.34
CA GLY A 163 -1.77 -22.35 -2.46
C GLY A 163 -1.19 -21.41 -1.40
N GLY A 164 -0.87 -21.92 -0.20
CA GLY A 164 -0.37 -21.08 0.90
C GLY A 164 0.90 -20.30 0.56
N ASN A 165 1.92 -20.97 0.02
CA ASN A 165 3.21 -20.32 -0.27
C ASN A 165 3.15 -19.44 -1.54
N LYS A 166 2.40 -19.87 -2.56
CA LYS A 166 2.19 -19.08 -3.78
C LYS A 166 1.41 -17.80 -3.50
N GLU A 167 0.33 -17.88 -2.72
CA GLU A 167 -0.42 -16.69 -2.31
C GLU A 167 0.43 -15.78 -1.41
N LYS A 168 1.22 -16.36 -0.49
CA LYS A 168 2.15 -15.60 0.35
C LYS A 168 3.10 -14.77 -0.50
N ASN A 169 3.75 -15.40 -1.47
CA ASN A 169 4.68 -14.74 -2.38
C ASN A 169 3.99 -13.67 -3.23
N ALA A 170 2.78 -13.95 -3.75
CA ALA A 170 2.01 -12.98 -4.51
C ALA A 170 1.65 -11.73 -3.67
N ARG A 171 1.28 -11.90 -2.40
CA ARG A 171 1.03 -10.77 -1.48
C ARG A 171 2.28 -9.92 -1.26
N VAL A 172 3.41 -10.56 -0.98
CA VAL A 172 4.68 -9.84 -0.78
C VAL A 172 5.10 -9.09 -2.05
N GLN A 173 5.03 -9.74 -3.21
CA GLN A 173 5.32 -9.12 -4.51
C GLN A 173 4.46 -7.87 -4.74
N ARG A 174 3.15 -7.96 -4.49
CA ARG A 174 2.22 -6.82 -4.63
C ARG A 174 2.50 -5.71 -3.64
N ILE A 175 2.83 -6.02 -2.39
CA ILE A 175 3.23 -5.03 -1.38
C ILE A 175 4.50 -4.29 -1.80
N LEU A 176 5.52 -5.01 -2.27
CA LEU A 176 6.77 -4.42 -2.76
C LEU A 176 6.53 -3.55 -3.99
N ALA A 177 5.70 -4.01 -4.93
CA ALA A 177 5.32 -3.24 -6.13
C ALA A 177 4.55 -1.96 -5.75
N ALA A 178 3.62 -2.03 -4.80
CA ALA A 178 2.93 -0.86 -4.26
C ALA A 178 3.92 0.10 -3.58
N GLY A 179 4.85 -0.41 -2.76
CA GLY A 179 5.93 0.37 -2.15
C GLY A 179 6.76 1.14 -3.17
N LYS A 180 7.14 0.49 -4.28
CA LYS A 180 7.85 1.14 -5.40
C LYS A 180 6.99 2.20 -6.10
N ALA A 181 5.71 1.92 -6.37
CA ALA A 181 4.79 2.88 -6.98
C ALA A 181 4.59 4.15 -6.10
N LEU A 182 4.67 3.99 -4.78
CA LEU A 182 4.54 5.08 -3.82
C LEU A 182 5.78 6.00 -3.75
N THR A 183 6.96 5.56 -4.24
CA THR A 183 8.20 6.38 -4.21
C THR A 183 8.05 7.73 -4.91
N THR A 184 7.25 7.77 -5.98
CA THR A 184 7.01 8.99 -6.76
C THR A 184 5.86 9.83 -6.22
N ARG A 185 5.12 9.32 -5.23
CA ARG A 185 3.80 9.86 -4.83
C ARG A 185 3.78 10.31 -3.38
N VAL A 186 4.29 9.49 -2.45
CA VAL A 186 4.19 9.72 -1.00
C VAL A 186 5.25 10.69 -0.51
N ARG A 187 4.81 11.68 0.28
CA ARG A 187 5.68 12.54 1.07
C ARG A 187 5.40 12.38 2.56
N VAL A 188 6.46 12.22 3.33
CA VAL A 188 6.54 12.21 4.78
C VAL A 188 7.22 13.51 5.21
N GLY A 189 6.44 14.56 5.44
CA GLY A 189 6.99 15.91 5.56
C GLY A 189 7.73 16.32 4.27
N HIS A 190 9.05 16.51 4.35
CA HIS A 190 9.92 16.82 3.20
C HIS A 190 10.62 15.59 2.59
N GLN A 191 10.37 14.39 3.11
CA GLN A 191 10.99 13.15 2.65
C GLN A 191 10.04 12.37 1.74
N GLY A 192 10.55 11.71 0.73
CA GLY A 192 9.83 10.72 -0.08
C GLY A 192 10.36 9.32 0.20
N ILE A 193 9.55 8.31 -0.10
CA ILE A 193 10.02 6.92 -0.11
C ILE A 193 10.92 6.75 -1.34
N TYR A 194 12.07 6.12 -1.18
CA TYR A 194 13.02 5.82 -2.25
C TYR A 194 13.39 4.34 -2.22
N PHE A 195 13.50 3.73 -3.40
CA PHE A 195 13.98 2.36 -3.55
C PHE A 195 15.36 2.40 -4.22
N ASP A 196 16.38 1.92 -3.52
CA ASP A 196 17.72 1.77 -4.05
C ASP A 196 17.85 0.40 -4.74
N SER A 197 17.94 0.39 -6.07
CA SER A 197 18.07 -0.84 -6.84
C SER A 197 19.44 -1.51 -6.71
N LYS A 198 20.47 -0.80 -6.25
CA LYS A 198 21.82 -1.36 -6.06
C LYS A 198 21.91 -2.11 -4.73
N PHE A 199 21.32 -1.54 -3.69
CA PHE A 199 21.28 -2.15 -2.36
C PHE A 199 20.02 -2.97 -2.09
N ILE A 200 19.06 -2.99 -3.04
CA ILE A 200 17.77 -3.68 -2.93
C ILE A 200 17.11 -3.32 -1.59
N SER A 201 16.89 -2.03 -1.36
CA SER A 201 16.34 -1.55 -0.09
C SER A 201 15.52 -0.27 -0.24
N PHE A 202 14.61 -0.05 0.71
CA PHE A 202 13.78 1.14 0.83
C PHE A 202 14.35 2.08 1.90
N SER A 203 14.24 3.38 1.65
CA SER A 203 14.62 4.44 2.59
C SER A 203 13.71 5.66 2.46
N LEU A 204 13.71 6.52 3.48
CA LEU A 204 13.11 7.85 3.40
C LEU A 204 14.22 8.86 3.09
N VAL A 205 14.10 9.58 1.97
CA VAL A 205 15.11 10.53 1.48
C VAL A 205 14.46 11.89 1.27
N LEU A 206 15.16 12.98 1.60
CA LEU A 206 14.68 14.35 1.35
C LEU A 206 14.38 14.53 -0.14
N SER A 207 13.12 14.79 -0.49
CA SER A 207 12.75 15.07 -1.88
C SER A 207 13.30 16.44 -2.23
N HIS A 208 14.37 16.49 -3.02
CA HIS A 208 14.76 17.74 -3.65
C HIS A 208 13.67 18.02 -4.67
N SER A 209 12.91 19.10 -4.47
CA SER A 209 11.99 19.61 -5.46
C SER A 209 12.77 19.85 -6.75
N ASN A 210 12.64 18.97 -7.73
CA ASN A 210 13.08 19.23 -9.08
C ASN A 210 12.33 20.50 -9.53
N GLN A 211 13.09 21.58 -9.70
CA GLN A 211 12.66 22.78 -10.44
C GLN A 211 12.38 22.42 -11.89
#